data_AF-A0A973UNJ4-F1
#
_entry.id   AF-A0A973UNJ4-F1
#
_cell.length_a   1.000
_cell.length_b   1.000
_cell.length_c   1.000
_cell.angle_alpha   90.00
_cell.angle_beta   90.00
_cell.angle_gamma   90.00
#
_symmetry.space_group_name_H-M   'P 1'
#
loop_
_entity.id
_entity.type
_entity.pdbx_description
1 polymer ?
#
loop_
_entity_poly.entity_id
_entity_poly.type
_entity_poly.pdbx_seq_one_letter_code
_entity_poly.pdbx_strand_id
1 'polypeptide(L)'
;MITDDMPLDELARVWEEIRQEYYDLRNDTFDRRVLDCAARLAADPGGESAHVWTIGLLMMAPYAAGAPGDGVVPEARGALEAADGALRDRPCEHETHPYREHEPEFDEDLVRQLCNLPDPNAPWDENHPREQWLCPRNVAGLARIALDIIEPGSAADVPPRLPVGAQDDIDTLSALLHGYPDPGTDINEEIALHAEALRSAGPADRPGRLLVVMAVTWYAVSDFVRDASVLDALIAALEATLPDYAAATCAHDGHPAPPGSGPNAAALGIRLSSPGGRALYERDRAQTAPLEHLLCPVALADITRESLSALGARREELLSRAEDGSGR
;
A
#
# COMPACT_ATOMS: atom_id res chain seq x y z
N MET A 1 6.03 -4.39 40.52
CA MET A 1 4.77 -5.07 40.88
C MET A 1 3.63 -4.30 40.24
N ILE A 2 3.40 -4.55 38.96
CA ILE A 2 2.14 -4.39 38.23
C ILE A 2 2.00 -5.75 37.54
N THR A 3 1.05 -6.55 38.01
CA THR A 3 0.59 -7.78 37.37
C THR A 3 -0.45 -7.36 36.33
N ASP A 4 -0.23 -7.66 35.06
CA ASP A 4 -1.28 -7.62 34.03
C ASP A 4 -0.86 -8.52 32.85
N ASP A 5 -0.71 -9.82 33.12
CA ASP A 5 -0.52 -10.84 32.08
C ASP A 5 -1.89 -11.13 31.46
N MET A 6 -2.28 -10.26 30.53
CA MET A 6 -3.36 -10.55 29.61
C MET A 6 -3.04 -11.88 28.91
N PRO A 7 -3.97 -12.86 28.92
CA PRO A 7 -3.80 -14.11 28.20
C PRO A 7 -3.46 -13.88 26.72
N LEU A 8 -2.65 -14.76 26.14
CA LEU A 8 -2.20 -14.61 24.74
C LEU A 8 -3.37 -14.52 23.76
N ASP A 9 -4.47 -15.24 24.01
CA ASP A 9 -5.67 -15.22 23.17
C ASP A 9 -6.45 -13.91 23.26
N GLU A 10 -6.34 -13.18 24.38
CA GLU A 10 -6.89 -11.84 24.53
C GLU A 10 -5.99 -10.80 23.87
N LEU A 11 -4.66 -10.92 24.03
CA LEU A 11 -3.69 -10.09 23.31
C LEU A 11 -3.84 -10.21 21.79
N ALA A 12 -3.91 -11.43 21.26
CA ALA A 12 -4.05 -11.68 19.84
C ALA A 12 -5.35 -11.10 19.27
N ARG A 13 -6.45 -11.14 20.05
CA ARG A 13 -7.72 -10.51 19.66
C ARG A 13 -7.63 -8.99 19.59
N VAL A 14 -6.92 -8.35 20.54
CA VAL A 14 -6.70 -6.90 20.50
C VAL A 14 -5.83 -6.50 19.31
N TRP A 15 -4.79 -7.27 18.98
CA TRP A 15 -3.96 -6.99 17.81
C TRP A 15 -4.73 -7.17 16.49
N GLU A 16 -5.65 -8.12 16.45
CA GLU A 16 -6.54 -8.33 15.32
C GLU A 16 -7.54 -7.20 15.13
N GLU A 17 -8.13 -6.70 16.22
CA GLU A 17 -8.98 -5.50 16.20
C GLU A 17 -8.21 -4.31 15.60
N ILE A 18 -6.97 -4.07 16.05
CA ILE A 18 -6.12 -3.01 15.50
C ILE A 18 -5.83 -3.22 14.01
N ARG A 19 -5.60 -4.47 13.58
CA ARG A 19 -5.39 -4.81 12.16
C ARG A 19 -6.62 -4.49 11.32
N GLN A 20 -7.81 -4.83 11.81
CA GLN A 20 -9.07 -4.63 11.10
C GLN A 20 -9.49 -3.14 11.10
N GLU A 21 -9.24 -2.43 12.19
CA GLU A 21 -9.59 -1.03 12.38
C GLU A 21 -8.40 -0.09 12.11
N TYR A 22 -7.49 -0.48 11.21
CA TYR A 22 -6.24 0.25 10.95
C TYR A 22 -6.45 1.70 10.47
N TYR A 23 -7.64 2.02 9.97
CA TYR A 23 -8.08 3.36 9.54
C TYR A 23 -8.44 4.30 10.70
N ASP A 24 -8.50 3.82 11.95
CA ASP A 24 -8.71 4.67 13.14
C ASP A 24 -7.41 5.39 13.52
N LEU A 25 -7.00 6.33 12.65
CA LEU A 25 -5.73 7.04 12.74
C LEU A 25 -5.60 7.83 14.05
N ARG A 26 -4.38 7.86 14.62
CA ARG A 26 -4.06 8.56 15.88
C ARG A 26 -4.91 8.10 17.07
N ASN A 27 -5.20 6.80 17.13
CA ASN A 27 -5.88 6.21 18.28
C ASN A 27 -4.87 5.94 19.41
N ASP A 28 -4.92 6.76 20.46
CA ASP A 28 -4.05 6.66 21.65
C ASP A 28 -4.07 5.26 22.31
N THR A 29 -5.15 4.49 22.15
CA THR A 29 -5.21 3.12 22.65
C THR A 29 -4.42 2.18 21.76
N PHE A 30 -4.55 2.29 20.44
CA PHE A 30 -3.79 1.48 19.49
C PHE A 30 -2.30 1.82 19.57
N ASP A 31 -1.95 3.10 19.66
CA ASP A 31 -0.57 3.56 19.87
C ASP A 31 0.08 2.90 21.10
N ARG A 32 -0.62 2.89 22.24
CA ARG A 32 -0.13 2.23 23.46
C ARG A 32 0.07 0.73 23.28
N ARG A 33 -0.76 0.05 22.48
CA ARG A 33 -0.63 -1.39 22.22
C ARG A 33 0.57 -1.69 21.32
N VAL A 34 0.79 -0.89 20.28
CA VAL A 34 1.98 -1.01 19.43
C VAL A 34 3.24 -0.76 20.26
N LEU A 35 3.26 0.31 21.07
CA LEU A 35 4.41 0.66 21.92
C LEU A 35 4.71 -0.41 22.99
N ASP A 36 3.68 -0.99 23.63
CA ASP A 36 3.88 -2.10 24.57
C ASP A 36 4.49 -3.33 23.88
N CYS A 37 3.96 -3.69 22.70
CA CYS A 37 4.48 -4.81 21.91
C CYS A 37 5.93 -4.56 21.47
N ALA A 38 6.24 -3.36 20.99
CA ALA A 38 7.58 -2.94 20.59
C ALA A 38 8.55 -2.97 21.78
N ALA A 39 8.16 -2.43 22.94
CA ALA A 39 8.99 -2.44 24.15
C ALA A 39 9.30 -3.87 24.63
N ARG A 40 8.31 -4.77 24.58
CA ARG A 40 8.50 -6.18 24.96
C ARG A 40 9.42 -6.93 23.99
N LEU A 41 9.31 -6.67 22.68
CA LEU A 41 10.25 -7.23 21.70
C LEU A 41 11.66 -6.66 21.89
N ALA A 42 11.79 -5.35 22.07
CA ALA A 42 13.08 -4.67 22.25
C ALA A 42 13.82 -5.10 23.53
N ALA A 43 13.09 -5.51 24.58
CA ALA A 43 13.68 -6.00 25.82
C ALA A 43 14.43 -7.33 25.65
N ASP A 44 13.97 -8.20 24.74
CA ASP A 44 14.62 -9.49 24.43
C ASP A 44 14.41 -9.90 22.96
N PRO A 45 15.06 -9.21 22.01
CA PRO A 45 14.77 -9.33 20.57
C PRO A 45 15.09 -10.71 19.99
N GLY A 46 15.90 -11.50 20.69
CA GLY A 46 16.27 -12.86 20.30
C GLY A 46 15.80 -13.93 21.28
N GLY A 47 14.90 -13.59 22.19
CA GLY A 47 14.40 -14.45 23.25
C GLY A 47 13.40 -15.50 22.78
N GLU A 48 13.00 -16.38 23.70
CA GLU A 48 12.01 -17.43 23.44
C GLU A 48 10.66 -16.85 23.00
N SER A 49 10.26 -15.69 23.55
CA SER A 49 9.01 -15.01 23.23
C SER A 49 9.10 -14.03 22.06
N ALA A 50 10.26 -13.90 21.39
CA ALA A 50 10.43 -12.93 20.29
C ALA A 50 9.42 -13.16 19.15
N HIS A 51 9.05 -14.42 18.89
CA HIS A 51 8.05 -14.78 17.89
C HIS A 51 6.67 -14.17 18.19
N VAL A 52 6.25 -14.15 19.46
CA VAL A 52 4.95 -13.60 19.89
C VAL A 52 4.87 -12.10 19.56
N TRP A 53 5.87 -11.34 19.99
CA TRP A 53 5.88 -9.90 19.83
C TRP A 53 6.16 -9.47 18.38
N THR A 54 6.92 -10.27 17.62
CA THR A 54 7.12 -10.05 16.19
C THR A 54 5.81 -10.25 15.42
N ILE A 55 5.07 -11.33 15.69
CA ILE A 55 3.76 -11.57 15.06
C ILE A 55 2.77 -10.48 15.48
N GLY A 56 2.77 -10.06 16.76
CA GLY A 56 1.93 -8.96 17.22
C GLY A 56 2.20 -7.65 16.49
N LEU A 57 3.47 -7.28 16.29
CA LEU A 57 3.84 -6.11 15.49
C LEU A 57 3.50 -6.27 14.02
N LEU A 58 3.63 -7.47 13.44
CA LEU A 58 3.20 -7.76 12.08
C LEU A 58 1.70 -7.54 11.89
N MET A 59 0.88 -8.05 12.82
CA MET A 59 -0.57 -7.85 12.79
C MET A 59 -0.96 -6.38 12.89
N MET A 60 -0.27 -5.60 13.74
CA MET A 60 -0.53 -4.16 13.91
C MET A 60 0.21 -3.28 12.90
N ALA A 61 1.03 -3.85 12.00
CA ALA A 61 1.81 -3.08 11.04
C ALA A 61 0.95 -2.21 10.11
N PRO A 62 -0.26 -2.63 9.66
CA PRO A 62 -1.13 -1.76 8.87
C PRO A 62 -1.51 -0.46 9.58
N TYR A 63 -1.82 -0.52 10.88
CA TYR A 63 -2.09 0.67 11.69
C TYR A 63 -0.85 1.56 11.79
N ALA A 64 0.31 0.96 12.07
CA ALA A 64 1.56 1.70 12.19
C ALA A 64 2.02 2.36 10.87
N ALA A 65 1.66 1.78 9.72
CA ALA A 65 1.95 2.32 8.40
C ALA A 65 1.09 3.54 8.01
N GLY A 66 -0.05 3.74 8.67
CA GLY A 66 -0.95 4.85 8.41
C GLY A 66 -0.42 6.17 8.99
N ALA A 67 -1.07 6.66 10.03
CA ALA A 67 -0.68 7.90 10.71
C ALA A 67 -0.86 7.75 12.23
N PRO A 68 -0.10 6.86 12.88
CA PRO A 68 -0.16 6.71 14.34
C PRO A 68 0.40 7.96 15.05
N GLY A 69 0.29 7.99 16.38
CA GLY A 69 0.88 9.04 17.19
C GLY A 69 2.41 9.12 17.07
N ASP A 70 2.95 10.28 17.45
CA ASP A 70 4.39 10.54 17.41
C ASP A 70 5.17 9.49 18.22
N GLY A 71 6.22 8.93 17.63
CA GLY A 71 7.09 7.95 18.28
C GLY A 71 6.69 6.48 18.09
N VAL A 72 5.47 6.17 17.65
CA VAL A 72 5.03 4.78 17.44
C VAL A 72 5.85 4.09 16.35
N VAL A 73 5.96 4.71 15.18
CA VAL A 73 6.72 4.18 14.04
C VAL A 73 8.20 3.92 14.38
N PRO A 74 8.98 4.90 14.90
CA PRO A 74 10.40 4.65 15.17
C PRO A 74 10.64 3.57 16.23
N GLU A 75 9.78 3.45 17.25
CA GLU A 75 9.92 2.40 18.27
C GLU A 75 9.57 1.01 17.74
N ALA A 76 8.47 0.88 16.98
CA ALA A 76 8.11 -0.37 16.31
C ALA A 76 9.20 -0.82 15.34
N ARG A 77 9.71 0.11 14.51
CA ARG A 77 10.81 -0.14 13.58
C ARG A 77 12.08 -0.59 14.31
N GLY A 78 12.48 0.13 15.36
CA GLY A 78 13.67 -0.21 16.14
C GLY A 78 13.58 -1.60 16.79
N ALA A 79 12.41 -1.98 17.29
CA ALA A 79 12.18 -3.31 17.86
C ALA A 79 12.26 -4.43 16.79
N LEU A 80 11.65 -4.22 15.63
CA LEU A 80 11.68 -5.18 14.51
C LEU A 80 13.09 -5.33 13.92
N GLU A 81 13.83 -4.23 13.75
CA GLU A 81 15.23 -4.25 13.31
C GLU A 81 16.12 -4.98 14.32
N ALA A 82 15.90 -4.78 15.62
CA ALA A 82 16.62 -5.49 16.68
C ALA A 82 16.34 -7.00 16.63
N ALA A 83 15.08 -7.40 16.45
CA ALA A 83 14.69 -8.80 16.33
C ALA A 83 15.30 -9.48 15.09
N ASP A 84 15.19 -8.82 13.93
CA ASP A 84 15.82 -9.27 12.70
C ASP A 84 17.34 -9.43 12.87
N GLY A 85 18.04 -8.41 13.38
CA GLY A 85 19.48 -8.47 13.63
C GLY A 85 19.89 -9.56 14.62
N ALA A 86 19.08 -9.83 15.64
CA ALA A 86 19.37 -10.86 16.65
C ALA A 86 19.15 -12.29 16.15
N LEU A 87 18.26 -12.48 15.17
CA LEU A 87 17.74 -13.80 14.76
C LEU A 87 18.16 -14.23 13.36
N ARG A 88 18.38 -13.31 12.42
CA ARG A 88 18.60 -13.58 10.99
C ARG A 88 19.74 -14.56 10.72
N ASP A 89 20.87 -14.37 11.39
CA ASP A 89 22.08 -15.17 11.17
C ASP A 89 22.18 -16.41 12.08
N ARG A 90 21.17 -16.65 12.93
CA ARG A 90 21.17 -17.84 13.78
C ARG A 90 21.03 -19.10 12.91
N PRO A 91 21.81 -20.15 13.20
CA PRO A 91 21.72 -21.39 12.47
C PRO A 91 20.36 -22.06 12.70
N CYS A 92 19.81 -22.65 11.65
CA CYS A 92 18.71 -23.61 11.72
C CYS A 92 18.86 -24.64 10.59
N GLU A 93 18.26 -25.81 10.76
CA GLU A 93 18.37 -26.93 9.83
C GLU A 93 17.29 -26.93 8.74
N HIS A 94 16.37 -25.96 8.77
CA HIS A 94 15.25 -25.89 7.84
C HIS A 94 15.68 -25.38 6.47
N GLU A 95 15.26 -26.08 5.41
CA GLU A 95 15.49 -25.67 4.02
C GLU A 95 14.57 -24.51 3.61
N THR A 96 13.32 -24.56 4.07
CA THR A 96 12.25 -23.58 3.79
C THR A 96 11.82 -22.85 5.06
N HIS A 97 11.21 -21.68 4.89
CA HIS A 97 10.77 -20.83 5.99
C HIS A 97 9.42 -20.20 5.62
N PRO A 98 8.40 -20.29 6.49
CA PRO A 98 7.05 -19.79 6.20
C PRO A 98 6.99 -18.36 5.64
N TYR A 99 7.80 -17.45 6.18
CA TYR A 99 7.81 -16.05 5.74
C TYR A 99 8.06 -15.85 4.23
N ARG A 100 8.75 -16.80 3.57
CA ARG A 100 9.08 -16.70 2.13
C ARG A 100 7.87 -16.85 1.23
N GLU A 101 6.80 -17.45 1.74
CA GLU A 101 5.55 -17.70 1.04
C GLU A 101 4.39 -16.93 1.71
N HIS A 102 4.70 -16.03 2.66
CA HIS A 102 3.71 -15.32 3.47
C HIS A 102 3.07 -14.14 2.71
N GLU A 103 2.14 -14.45 1.81
CA GLU A 103 1.28 -13.49 1.11
C GLU A 103 0.32 -12.76 2.07
N PRO A 104 -0.21 -11.56 1.72
CA PRO A 104 -1.07 -10.76 2.60
C PRO A 104 -2.32 -11.47 3.13
N GLU A 105 -2.92 -12.36 2.33
CA GLU A 105 -4.09 -13.15 2.71
C GLU A 105 -3.86 -14.04 3.95
N PHE A 106 -2.61 -14.45 4.21
CA PHE A 106 -2.27 -15.25 5.39
C PHE A 106 -2.19 -14.42 6.68
N ASP A 107 -2.28 -13.09 6.61
CA ASP A 107 -2.29 -12.25 7.81
C ASP A 107 -3.57 -12.49 8.64
N GLU A 108 -4.69 -12.87 8.00
CA GLU A 108 -5.98 -13.17 8.66
C GLU A 108 -5.91 -14.41 9.57
N ASP A 109 -4.99 -15.33 9.28
CA ASP A 109 -4.80 -16.56 10.05
C ASP A 109 -3.85 -16.40 11.25
N LEU A 110 -3.11 -15.28 11.34
CA LEU A 110 -2.06 -15.08 12.34
C LEU A 110 -2.58 -15.19 13.78
N VAL A 111 -3.80 -14.73 14.06
CA VAL A 111 -4.44 -14.86 15.40
C VAL A 111 -4.55 -16.32 15.80
N ARG A 112 -5.11 -17.14 14.91
CA ARG A 112 -5.34 -18.56 15.13
C ARG A 112 -4.01 -19.29 15.26
N GLN A 113 -3.07 -19.01 14.35
CA GLN A 113 -1.75 -19.62 14.34
C GLN A 113 -0.98 -19.28 15.62
N LEU A 114 -0.94 -18.02 16.03
CA LEU A 114 -0.25 -17.56 17.24
C LEU A 114 -0.79 -18.26 18.50
N CYS A 115 -2.11 -18.39 18.63
CA CYS A 115 -2.74 -19.08 19.77
C CYS A 115 -2.41 -20.59 19.80
N ASN A 116 -2.30 -21.24 18.63
CA ASN A 116 -2.08 -22.69 18.52
C ASN A 116 -0.60 -23.08 18.50
N LEU A 117 0.31 -22.14 18.26
CA LEU A 117 1.75 -22.36 18.15
C LEU A 117 2.38 -22.94 19.44
N PRO A 118 2.06 -22.47 20.66
CA PRO A 118 2.66 -23.01 21.88
C PRO A 118 2.08 -24.35 22.36
N ASP A 119 0.88 -24.74 21.91
CA ASP A 119 0.27 -26.02 22.29
C ASP A 119 0.56 -27.11 21.24
N PRO A 120 1.40 -28.12 21.55
CA PRO A 120 1.70 -29.20 20.62
C PRO A 120 0.50 -30.10 20.29
N ASN A 121 -0.57 -30.07 21.09
CA ASN A 121 -1.78 -30.85 20.89
C ASN A 121 -2.88 -30.08 20.14
N ALA A 122 -2.74 -28.77 19.97
CA ALA A 122 -3.71 -27.97 19.25
C ALA A 122 -3.73 -28.35 17.76
N PRO A 123 -4.89 -28.23 17.07
CA PRO A 123 -4.96 -28.41 15.63
C PRO A 123 -3.97 -27.50 14.89
N TRP A 124 -3.28 -28.07 13.90
CA TRP A 124 -2.26 -27.38 13.10
C TRP A 124 -2.45 -27.72 11.64
N ASP A 125 -3.25 -26.91 10.96
CA ASP A 125 -3.57 -27.05 9.54
C ASP A 125 -2.76 -26.03 8.74
N GLU A 126 -1.43 -26.18 8.79
CA GLU A 126 -0.48 -25.32 8.10
C GLU A 126 0.47 -26.17 7.27
N ASN A 127 0.92 -25.64 6.14
CA ASN A 127 1.85 -26.33 5.24
C ASN A 127 3.22 -26.59 5.89
N HIS A 128 3.57 -25.80 6.91
CA HIS A 128 4.84 -25.88 7.63
C HIS A 128 4.63 -26.31 9.09
N PRO A 129 5.52 -27.15 9.65
CA PRO A 129 5.44 -27.55 11.06
C PRO A 129 5.72 -26.37 12.00
N ARG A 130 5.22 -26.46 13.24
CA ARG A 130 5.43 -25.45 14.30
C ARG A 130 6.90 -25.08 14.51
N GLU A 131 7.80 -26.06 14.40
CA GLU A 131 9.25 -25.86 14.55
C GLU A 131 9.81 -24.88 13.49
N GLN A 132 9.28 -24.90 12.27
CA GLN A 132 9.65 -23.95 11.22
C GLN A 132 9.08 -22.55 11.51
N TRP A 133 7.87 -22.47 12.07
CA TRP A 133 7.28 -21.20 12.48
C TRP A 133 8.04 -20.52 13.63
N LEU A 134 8.49 -21.32 14.60
CA LEU A 134 9.28 -20.86 15.75
C LEU A 134 10.78 -20.65 15.43
N CYS A 135 11.25 -21.06 14.25
CA CYS A 135 12.67 -20.98 13.94
C CYS A 135 13.13 -19.51 13.82
N PRO A 136 14.37 -19.19 14.22
CA PRO A 136 14.84 -17.81 14.30
C PRO A 136 14.82 -17.10 12.94
N ARG A 137 15.11 -17.81 11.85
CA ARG A 137 15.06 -17.26 10.50
C ARG A 137 13.64 -16.89 10.06
N ASN A 138 12.64 -17.67 10.49
CA ASN A 138 11.25 -17.34 10.19
C ASN A 138 10.81 -16.08 10.93
N VAL A 139 11.10 -16.00 12.24
CA VAL A 139 10.78 -14.83 13.05
C VAL A 139 11.46 -13.57 12.49
N ALA A 140 12.74 -13.64 12.12
CA ALA A 140 13.43 -12.54 11.46
C ALA A 140 12.77 -12.13 10.13
N GLY A 141 12.32 -13.11 9.32
CA GLY A 141 11.60 -12.85 8.08
C GLY A 141 10.24 -12.17 8.29
N LEU A 142 9.46 -12.61 9.29
CA LEU A 142 8.21 -11.95 9.68
C LEU A 142 8.46 -10.51 10.17
N ALA A 143 9.56 -10.27 10.90
CA ALA A 143 9.94 -8.92 11.30
C ALA A 143 10.21 -8.02 10.07
N ARG A 144 10.86 -8.57 9.03
CA ARG A 144 11.09 -7.86 7.77
C ARG A 144 9.81 -7.60 6.97
N ILE A 145 8.85 -8.51 7.02
CA ILE A 145 7.52 -8.27 6.43
C ILE A 145 6.85 -7.10 7.15
N ALA A 146 6.86 -7.08 8.49
CA ALA A 146 6.29 -5.98 9.26
C ALA A 146 6.99 -4.64 8.96
N LEU A 147 8.31 -4.64 8.83
CA LEU A 147 9.09 -3.48 8.39
C LEU A 147 8.67 -3.01 7.00
N ASP A 148 8.48 -3.91 6.04
CA ASP A 148 8.06 -3.56 4.68
C ASP A 148 6.63 -3.01 4.64
N ILE A 149 5.73 -3.46 5.53
CA ILE A 149 4.39 -2.87 5.65
C ILE A 149 4.47 -1.44 6.19
N ILE A 150 5.25 -1.21 7.25
CA ILE A 150 5.43 0.11 7.88
C ILE A 150 6.16 1.08 6.95
N GLU A 151 7.18 0.59 6.26
CA GLU A 151 8.02 1.35 5.34
C GLU A 151 8.15 0.57 4.02
N PRO A 152 7.22 0.78 3.06
CA PRO A 152 7.20 0.05 1.79
C PRO A 152 8.53 0.09 1.02
N GLY A 153 9.07 -1.08 0.73
CA GLY A 153 10.34 -1.26 0.04
C GLY A 153 11.56 -1.30 0.96
N SER A 154 11.38 -1.34 2.28
CA SER A 154 12.49 -1.45 3.25
C SER A 154 13.13 -2.83 3.28
N ALA A 155 12.42 -3.89 2.84
CA ALA A 155 12.96 -5.25 2.78
C ALA A 155 12.76 -5.90 1.40
N ALA A 156 13.88 -6.21 0.72
CA ALA A 156 13.85 -6.79 -0.64
C ALA A 156 13.76 -8.32 -0.67
N ASP A 157 13.98 -9.00 0.47
CA ASP A 157 14.04 -10.47 0.57
C ASP A 157 12.79 -11.11 1.18
N VAL A 158 11.68 -10.37 1.20
CA VAL A 158 10.35 -10.80 1.63
C VAL A 158 9.35 -10.75 0.46
N PRO A 159 8.22 -11.47 0.51
CA PRO A 159 7.18 -11.35 -0.50
C PRO A 159 6.73 -9.89 -0.64
N PRO A 160 6.71 -9.34 -1.87
CA PRO A 160 6.37 -7.93 -2.07
C PRO A 160 4.89 -7.69 -1.77
N ARG A 161 4.58 -6.54 -1.16
CA ARG A 161 3.23 -6.15 -0.77
C ARG A 161 2.83 -4.80 -1.34
N LEU A 162 1.52 -4.59 -1.51
CA LEU A 162 1.02 -3.24 -1.77
C LEU A 162 1.08 -2.43 -0.47
N PRO A 163 1.29 -1.10 -0.55
CA PRO A 163 1.10 -0.23 0.60
C PRO A 163 -0.30 -0.39 1.21
N VAL A 164 -0.40 -0.19 2.51
CA VAL A 164 -1.66 -0.22 3.25
C VAL A 164 -2.63 0.81 2.66
N GLY A 165 -3.91 0.43 2.50
CA GLY A 165 -4.93 1.24 1.83
C GLY A 165 -4.88 1.24 0.30
N ALA A 166 -3.81 0.75 -0.34
CA ALA A 166 -3.74 0.78 -1.81
C ALA A 166 -4.79 -0.11 -2.48
N GLN A 167 -5.19 -1.24 -1.87
CA GLN A 167 -6.28 -2.05 -2.40
C GLN A 167 -7.64 -1.33 -2.22
N ASP A 168 -7.83 -0.64 -1.10
CA ASP A 168 -9.04 0.15 -0.85
C ASP A 168 -9.16 1.33 -1.83
N ASP A 169 -8.04 2.00 -2.14
CA ASP A 169 -7.96 3.01 -3.20
C ASP A 169 -8.35 2.42 -4.58
N ILE A 170 -7.89 1.19 -4.87
CA ILE A 170 -8.21 0.49 -6.13
C ILE A 170 -9.71 0.21 -6.20
N ASP A 171 -10.30 -0.30 -5.12
CA ASP A 171 -11.70 -0.69 -5.08
C ASP A 171 -12.62 0.53 -5.13
N THR A 172 -12.30 1.58 -4.37
CA THR A 172 -13.00 2.88 -4.37
C THR A 172 -12.98 3.51 -5.75
N LEU A 173 -11.79 3.61 -6.36
CA LEU A 173 -11.65 4.24 -7.66
C LEU A 173 -12.26 3.40 -8.78
N SER A 174 -12.20 2.08 -8.68
CA SER A 174 -12.89 1.17 -9.60
C SER A 174 -14.41 1.38 -9.55
N ALA A 175 -15.00 1.44 -8.36
CA ALA A 175 -16.42 1.70 -8.16
C ALA A 175 -16.85 3.05 -8.76
N LEU A 176 -16.09 4.11 -8.48
CA LEU A 176 -16.32 5.44 -9.05
C LEU A 176 -16.24 5.42 -10.58
N LEU A 177 -15.17 4.87 -11.16
CA LEU A 177 -14.92 4.90 -12.60
C LEU A 177 -15.87 3.99 -13.39
N HIS A 178 -16.51 3.02 -12.74
CA HIS A 178 -17.61 2.27 -13.32
C HIS A 178 -18.99 2.97 -13.17
N GLY A 179 -19.07 4.09 -12.45
CA GLY A 179 -20.28 4.89 -12.28
C GLY A 179 -21.18 4.43 -11.12
N TYR A 180 -20.66 3.63 -10.20
CA TYR A 180 -21.35 3.18 -8.98
C TYR A 180 -20.51 3.48 -7.74
N PRO A 181 -20.18 4.76 -7.46
CA PRO A 181 -19.42 5.10 -6.26
C PRO A 181 -20.19 4.66 -5.00
N ASP A 182 -19.44 4.38 -3.94
CA ASP A 182 -20.03 3.97 -2.67
C ASP A 182 -20.94 5.06 -2.08
N PRO A 183 -21.95 4.67 -1.28
CA PRO A 183 -22.85 5.63 -0.65
C PRO A 183 -22.08 6.66 0.20
N GLY A 184 -22.18 7.93 -0.17
CA GLY A 184 -21.54 9.04 0.55
C GLY A 184 -20.19 9.49 -0.03
N THR A 185 -19.67 8.84 -1.08
CA THR A 185 -18.48 9.31 -1.78
C THR A 185 -18.74 10.67 -2.44
N ASP A 186 -17.94 11.68 -2.08
CA ASP A 186 -17.85 12.91 -2.85
C ASP A 186 -16.94 12.67 -4.07
N ILE A 187 -17.56 12.55 -5.24
CA ILE A 187 -16.87 12.28 -6.52
C ILE A 187 -15.82 13.36 -6.82
N ASN A 188 -16.09 14.62 -6.51
CA ASN A 188 -15.18 15.72 -6.83
C ASN A 188 -13.97 15.68 -5.91
N GLU A 189 -14.18 15.42 -4.63
CA GLU A 189 -13.11 15.25 -3.64
C GLU A 189 -12.22 14.06 -4.01
N GLU A 190 -12.82 12.91 -4.31
CA GLU A 190 -12.10 11.68 -4.68
C GLU A 190 -11.18 11.89 -5.89
N ILE A 191 -11.68 12.54 -6.94
CA ILE A 191 -10.86 12.87 -8.12
C ILE A 191 -9.75 13.86 -7.77
N ALA A 192 -10.04 14.86 -6.94
CA ALA A 192 -9.06 15.88 -6.53
C ALA A 192 -7.93 15.29 -5.66
N LEU A 193 -8.21 14.28 -4.84
CA LEU A 193 -7.21 13.56 -4.04
C LEU A 193 -6.11 12.97 -4.93
N HIS A 194 -6.45 12.41 -6.09
CA HIS A 194 -5.45 11.87 -7.01
C HIS A 194 -4.61 12.95 -7.72
N ALA A 195 -5.16 14.15 -7.93
CA ALA A 195 -4.38 15.28 -8.41
C ALA A 195 -3.34 15.72 -7.36
N GLU A 196 -3.72 15.79 -6.08
CA GLU A 196 -2.79 16.06 -4.98
C GLU A 196 -1.75 14.95 -4.83
N ALA A 197 -2.16 13.68 -4.88
CA ALA A 197 -1.26 12.54 -4.81
C ALA A 197 -0.19 12.57 -5.92
N LEU A 198 -0.54 12.98 -7.14
CA LEU A 198 0.44 13.16 -8.22
C LEU A 198 1.43 14.29 -7.91
N ARG A 199 0.95 15.45 -7.42
CA ARG A 199 1.81 16.59 -7.09
C ARG A 199 2.81 16.26 -5.98
N SER A 200 2.36 15.51 -4.98
CA SER A 200 3.15 15.14 -3.81
C SER A 200 4.01 13.89 -4.03
N ALA A 201 3.85 13.16 -5.14
CA ALA A 201 4.59 11.94 -5.43
C ALA A 201 6.10 12.20 -5.61
N GLY A 202 6.93 11.33 -5.04
CA GLY A 202 8.36 11.28 -5.33
C GLY A 202 8.66 10.80 -6.77
N PRO A 203 9.87 11.03 -7.31
CA PRO A 203 10.20 10.69 -8.70
C PRO A 203 9.96 9.23 -9.09
N ALA A 204 10.16 8.29 -8.18
CA ALA A 204 9.96 6.86 -8.45
C ALA A 204 8.48 6.44 -8.55
N ASP A 205 7.59 7.16 -7.86
CA ASP A 205 6.17 6.79 -7.73
C ASP A 205 5.28 7.61 -8.67
N ARG A 206 5.77 8.79 -9.08
CA ARG A 206 5.10 9.72 -9.99
C ARG A 206 4.63 9.07 -11.30
N PRO A 207 5.39 8.17 -11.97
CA PRO A 207 4.90 7.46 -13.14
C PRO A 207 3.60 6.69 -12.91
N GLY A 208 3.49 5.98 -11.78
CA GLY A 208 2.26 5.27 -11.41
C GLY A 208 1.11 6.23 -11.13
N ARG A 209 1.36 7.30 -10.36
CA ARG A 209 0.33 8.32 -10.04
C ARG A 209 -0.16 9.07 -11.28
N LEU A 210 0.70 9.27 -12.26
CA LEU A 210 0.30 9.85 -13.55
C LEU A 210 -0.69 8.96 -14.31
N LEU A 211 -0.50 7.64 -14.28
CA LEU A 211 -1.46 6.70 -14.87
C LEU A 211 -2.82 6.74 -14.16
N VAL A 212 -2.83 6.95 -12.83
CA VAL A 212 -4.08 7.18 -12.08
C VAL A 212 -4.77 8.47 -12.54
N VAL A 213 -4.01 9.58 -12.64
CA VAL A 213 -4.56 10.86 -13.12
C VAL A 213 -5.10 10.77 -14.55
N MET A 214 -4.42 10.03 -15.43
CA MET A 214 -4.93 9.72 -16.78
C MET A 214 -6.25 8.94 -16.72
N ALA A 215 -6.34 7.91 -15.86
CA ALA A 215 -7.55 7.11 -15.72
C ALA A 215 -8.75 7.94 -15.26
N VAL A 216 -8.57 8.79 -14.24
CA VAL A 216 -9.64 9.69 -13.76
C VAL A 216 -9.95 10.82 -14.73
N THR A 217 -8.99 11.22 -15.57
CA THR A 217 -9.23 12.20 -16.64
C THR A 217 -10.33 11.74 -17.59
N TRP A 218 -10.35 10.45 -17.97
CA TRP A 218 -11.41 9.90 -18.84
C TRP A 218 -12.81 10.03 -18.23
N TYR A 219 -12.91 9.91 -16.90
CA TYR A 219 -14.16 10.13 -16.19
C TYR A 219 -14.46 11.62 -16.01
N ALA A 220 -13.46 12.45 -15.70
CA ALA A 220 -13.61 13.89 -15.49
C ALA A 220 -14.04 14.66 -16.75
N VAL A 221 -13.63 14.19 -17.94
CA VAL A 221 -14.06 14.80 -19.22
C VAL A 221 -15.48 14.38 -19.64
N SER A 222 -16.10 13.46 -18.91
CA SER A 222 -17.49 13.03 -19.15
C SER A 222 -18.51 14.05 -18.61
N ASP A 223 -19.80 13.75 -18.80
CA ASP A 223 -20.89 14.57 -18.26
C ASP A 223 -21.17 14.39 -16.76
N PHE A 224 -20.44 13.49 -16.09
CA PHE A 224 -20.59 13.24 -14.66
C PHE A 224 -19.91 14.30 -13.79
N VAL A 225 -18.81 14.90 -14.26
CA VAL A 225 -18.12 15.98 -13.54
C VAL A 225 -18.49 17.33 -14.15
N ARG A 226 -19.01 18.22 -13.29
CA ARG A 226 -19.46 19.57 -13.68
C ARG A 226 -18.73 20.70 -12.95
N ASP A 227 -17.92 20.35 -11.97
CA ASP A 227 -17.15 21.31 -11.20
C ASP A 227 -15.84 21.62 -11.92
N ALA A 228 -15.67 22.88 -12.35
CA ALA A 228 -14.47 23.32 -13.03
C ALA A 228 -13.22 23.27 -12.13
N SER A 229 -13.38 23.36 -10.81
CA SER A 229 -12.26 23.32 -9.86
C SER A 229 -11.56 21.96 -9.85
N VAL A 230 -12.29 20.86 -10.09
CA VAL A 230 -11.73 19.52 -10.22
C VAL A 230 -10.85 19.42 -11.48
N LEU A 231 -11.33 19.99 -12.60
CA LEU A 231 -10.54 20.05 -13.83
C LEU A 231 -9.29 20.91 -13.65
N ASP A 232 -9.41 22.05 -12.96
CA ASP A 232 -8.28 22.91 -12.61
C ASP A 232 -7.23 22.18 -11.78
N ALA A 233 -7.65 21.38 -10.79
CA ALA A 233 -6.74 20.60 -9.96
C ALA A 233 -5.97 19.55 -10.78
N LEU A 234 -6.66 18.83 -11.67
CA LEU A 234 -6.05 17.84 -12.56
C LEU A 234 -5.08 18.50 -13.57
N ILE A 235 -5.49 19.60 -14.20
CA ILE A 235 -4.66 20.37 -15.13
C ILE A 235 -3.39 20.84 -14.42
N ALA A 236 -3.52 21.46 -13.25
CA ALA A 236 -2.37 21.97 -12.49
C ALA A 236 -1.40 20.85 -12.09
N ALA A 237 -1.90 19.66 -11.74
CA ALA A 237 -1.06 18.51 -11.41
C ALA A 237 -0.27 18.01 -12.64
N LEU A 238 -0.94 17.92 -13.80
CA LEU A 238 -0.30 17.49 -15.06
C LEU A 238 0.72 18.53 -15.55
N GLU A 239 0.40 19.82 -15.50
CA GLU A 239 1.33 20.91 -15.86
C GLU A 239 2.57 20.94 -14.97
N ALA A 240 2.42 20.67 -13.67
CA ALA A 240 3.55 20.57 -12.75
C ALA A 240 4.44 19.35 -13.03
N THR A 241 3.87 18.26 -13.54
CA THR A 241 4.55 16.98 -13.79
C THR A 241 5.24 16.95 -15.16
N LEU A 242 4.64 17.55 -16.19
CA LEU A 242 5.14 17.48 -17.58
C LEU A 242 6.62 17.88 -17.77
N PRO A 243 7.16 18.91 -17.08
CA PRO A 243 8.57 19.29 -17.20
C PRO A 243 9.55 18.17 -16.87
N ASP A 244 9.18 17.22 -16.00
CA ASP A 244 10.04 16.09 -15.61
C ASP A 244 10.36 15.16 -16.79
N TYR A 245 9.53 15.18 -17.83
CA TYR A 245 9.64 14.30 -18.99
C TYR A 245 10.03 15.05 -20.28
N ALA A 246 10.21 16.37 -20.24
CA ALA A 246 10.35 17.22 -21.43
C ALA A 246 11.57 16.90 -22.30
N ALA A 247 12.63 16.33 -21.73
CA ALA A 247 13.87 15.95 -22.43
C ALA A 247 14.04 14.42 -22.57
N ALA A 248 12.99 13.65 -22.31
CA ALA A 248 13.05 12.20 -22.34
C ALA A 248 13.35 11.65 -23.74
N THR A 249 14.16 10.59 -23.79
CA THR A 249 14.34 9.74 -24.96
C THR A 249 14.26 8.28 -24.53
N CYS A 250 13.82 7.40 -25.41
CA CYS A 250 13.74 5.96 -25.13
C CYS A 250 14.35 5.15 -26.29
N ALA A 251 14.87 3.96 -25.96
CA ALA A 251 15.59 3.11 -26.91
C ALA A 251 14.77 1.94 -27.44
N HIS A 252 13.55 1.74 -26.95
CA HIS A 252 12.68 0.64 -27.34
C HIS A 252 11.72 1.05 -28.46
N ASP A 253 11.38 0.09 -29.32
CA ASP A 253 10.68 0.34 -30.59
C ASP A 253 9.16 0.60 -30.43
N GLY A 254 8.62 0.59 -29.22
CA GLY A 254 7.20 0.87 -28.99
C GLY A 254 6.82 1.07 -27.52
N HIS A 255 5.67 1.71 -27.32
CA HIS A 255 5.05 1.91 -26.02
C HIS A 255 3.79 1.04 -25.92
N PRO A 256 3.62 0.24 -24.85
CA PRO A 256 2.39 -0.49 -24.61
C PRO A 256 1.23 0.50 -24.51
N ALA A 257 0.09 0.14 -25.11
CA ALA A 257 -1.12 0.90 -24.90
C ALA A 257 -1.54 0.80 -23.42
N PRO A 258 -2.03 1.89 -22.80
CA PRO A 258 -2.61 1.80 -21.47
C PRO A 258 -3.81 0.84 -21.47
N PRO A 259 -4.20 0.28 -20.29
CA PRO A 259 -5.38 -0.55 -20.20
C PRO A 259 -6.60 0.13 -20.81
N GLY A 260 -7.41 -0.61 -21.57
CA GLY A 260 -8.55 -0.06 -22.33
C GLY A 260 -9.75 0.36 -21.49
N SER A 261 -9.65 0.33 -20.16
CA SER A 261 -10.68 0.81 -19.24
C SER A 261 -10.07 1.67 -18.13
N GLY A 262 -10.78 2.73 -17.75
CA GLY A 262 -10.38 3.62 -16.64
C GLY A 262 -10.09 2.84 -15.35
N PRO A 263 -10.98 1.96 -14.87
CA PRO A 263 -10.75 1.14 -13.68
C PRO A 263 -9.43 0.33 -13.74
N ASN A 264 -9.13 -0.31 -14.87
CA ASN A 264 -7.90 -1.09 -15.01
C ASN A 264 -6.66 -0.20 -15.07
N ALA A 265 -6.75 0.97 -15.71
CA ALA A 265 -5.66 1.94 -15.76
C ALA A 265 -5.37 2.55 -14.37
N ALA A 266 -6.41 2.85 -13.61
CA ALA A 266 -6.34 3.28 -12.22
C ALA A 266 -5.67 2.23 -11.34
N ALA A 267 -6.15 0.98 -11.41
CA ALA A 267 -5.61 -0.12 -10.60
C ALA A 267 -4.13 -0.39 -10.90
N LEU A 268 -3.75 -0.37 -12.19
CA LEU A 268 -2.36 -0.47 -12.61
C LEU A 268 -1.55 0.72 -12.09
N GLY A 269 -2.06 1.94 -12.23
CA GLY A 269 -1.40 3.16 -11.76
C GLY A 269 -1.09 3.13 -10.26
N ILE A 270 -2.09 2.76 -9.43
CA ILE A 270 -1.91 2.63 -7.97
C ILE A 270 -0.85 1.58 -7.64
N ARG A 271 -0.93 0.40 -8.27
CA ARG A 271 0.08 -0.66 -8.11
C ARG A 271 1.49 -0.17 -8.46
N LEU A 272 1.67 0.52 -9.58
CA LEU A 272 2.99 0.98 -10.02
C LEU A 272 3.51 2.21 -9.25
N SER A 273 2.68 2.81 -8.39
CA SER A 273 3.03 3.95 -7.54
C SER A 273 3.81 3.57 -6.27
N SER A 274 4.27 2.31 -6.15
CA SER A 274 5.04 1.86 -5.00
C SER A 274 6.10 0.82 -5.39
N PRO A 275 7.20 0.69 -4.63
CA PRO A 275 8.21 -0.35 -4.86
C PRO A 275 7.62 -1.77 -4.83
N GLY A 276 6.81 -2.08 -3.81
CA GLY A 276 6.21 -3.41 -3.65
C GLY A 276 5.21 -3.75 -4.75
N GLY A 277 4.38 -2.79 -5.20
CA GLY A 277 3.49 -3.01 -6.32
C GLY A 277 4.22 -3.17 -7.68
N ARG A 278 5.35 -2.50 -7.88
CA ARG A 278 6.24 -2.75 -9.03
C ARG A 278 6.87 -4.15 -8.99
N ALA A 279 7.28 -4.61 -7.81
CA ALA A 279 7.80 -5.97 -7.63
C ALA A 279 6.72 -7.04 -7.87
N LEU A 280 5.49 -6.81 -7.40
CA LEU A 280 4.32 -7.66 -7.71
C LEU A 280 4.05 -7.71 -9.22
N TYR A 281 4.08 -6.56 -9.90
CA TYR A 281 3.91 -6.50 -11.34
C TYR A 281 4.98 -7.33 -12.08
N GLU A 282 6.24 -7.22 -11.68
CA GLU A 282 7.35 -7.99 -12.27
C GLU A 282 7.23 -9.50 -12.00
N ARG A 283 6.73 -9.89 -10.82
CA ARG A 283 6.45 -11.30 -10.48
C ARG A 283 5.44 -11.92 -11.44
N ASP A 284 4.41 -11.17 -11.81
CA ASP A 284 3.32 -11.63 -12.68
C ASP A 284 3.57 -11.33 -14.18
N ARG A 285 4.75 -10.81 -14.54
CA ARG A 285 5.05 -10.22 -15.87
C ARG A 285 4.94 -11.18 -17.05
N ALA A 286 4.90 -12.49 -16.84
CA ALA A 286 4.91 -13.48 -17.92
C ALA A 286 3.85 -13.25 -19.03
N GLN A 287 2.81 -12.46 -18.77
CA GLN A 287 1.74 -12.11 -19.72
C GLN A 287 1.59 -10.59 -19.97
N THR A 288 2.49 -9.75 -19.47
CA THR A 288 2.35 -8.28 -19.51
C THR A 288 3.59 -7.60 -20.10
N ALA A 289 3.48 -6.29 -20.41
CA ALA A 289 4.58 -5.52 -20.98
C ALA A 289 5.71 -5.31 -19.95
N PRO A 290 6.97 -5.15 -20.36
CA PRO A 290 8.05 -4.80 -19.43
C PRO A 290 7.77 -3.49 -18.69
N LEU A 291 8.11 -3.45 -17.40
CA LEU A 291 7.85 -2.28 -16.56
C LEU A 291 8.54 -1.02 -17.12
N GLU A 292 9.74 -1.16 -17.66
CA GLU A 292 10.48 -0.07 -18.31
C GLU A 292 9.77 0.52 -19.53
N HIS A 293 8.94 -0.28 -20.21
CA HIS A 293 8.14 0.21 -21.34
C HIS A 293 6.86 0.90 -20.86
N LEU A 294 6.22 0.39 -19.79
CA LEU A 294 5.02 1.00 -19.19
C LEU A 294 5.32 2.36 -18.55
N LEU A 295 6.45 2.46 -17.87
CA LEU A 295 6.88 3.67 -17.16
C LEU A 295 7.79 4.55 -18.02
N CYS A 296 7.81 4.33 -19.34
CA CYS A 296 8.66 5.07 -20.26
C CYS A 296 8.34 6.58 -20.20
N PRO A 297 9.32 7.45 -19.87
CA PRO A 297 9.11 8.89 -19.79
C PRO A 297 8.56 9.54 -21.08
N VAL A 298 8.91 9.01 -22.25
CA VAL A 298 8.40 9.50 -23.54
C VAL A 298 6.90 9.19 -23.67
N ALA A 299 6.50 7.95 -23.39
CA ALA A 299 5.09 7.54 -23.40
C ALA A 299 4.26 8.35 -22.40
N LEU A 300 4.79 8.56 -21.20
CA LEU A 300 4.13 9.34 -20.16
C LEU A 300 3.97 10.82 -20.55
N ALA A 301 4.94 11.41 -21.25
CA ALA A 301 4.83 12.77 -21.77
C ALA A 301 3.75 12.91 -22.86
N ASP A 302 3.60 11.91 -23.72
CA ASP A 302 2.53 11.86 -24.73
C ASP A 302 1.15 11.79 -24.05
N ILE A 303 0.97 10.83 -23.14
CA ILE A 303 -0.25 10.64 -22.33
C ILE A 303 -0.63 11.91 -21.57
N THR A 304 0.36 12.59 -20.97
CA THR A 304 0.17 13.83 -20.21
C THR A 304 -0.38 14.93 -21.11
N ARG A 305 0.18 15.11 -22.32
CA ARG A 305 -0.27 16.13 -23.27
C ARG A 305 -1.67 15.85 -23.80
N GLU A 306 -1.99 14.60 -24.09
CA GLU A 306 -3.34 14.20 -24.49
C GLU A 306 -4.36 14.48 -23.39
N SER A 307 -4.03 14.14 -22.14
CA SER A 307 -4.88 14.40 -20.97
C SER A 307 -5.11 15.89 -20.74
N LEU A 308 -4.05 16.71 -20.83
CA LEU A 308 -4.14 18.18 -20.74
C LEU A 308 -5.07 18.76 -21.82
N SER A 309 -4.94 18.30 -23.06
CA SER A 309 -5.79 18.75 -24.16
C SER A 309 -7.26 18.41 -23.91
N ALA A 310 -7.55 17.21 -23.41
CA ALA A 310 -8.93 16.77 -23.16
C ALA A 310 -9.56 17.54 -21.99
N LEU A 311 -8.83 17.72 -20.89
CA LEU A 311 -9.29 18.50 -19.73
C LEU A 311 -9.50 19.97 -20.08
N GLY A 312 -8.59 20.58 -20.83
CA GLY A 312 -8.71 21.98 -21.28
C GLY A 312 -9.97 22.20 -22.10
N ALA A 313 -10.23 21.34 -23.10
CA ALA A 313 -11.44 21.41 -23.91
C ALA A 313 -12.72 21.27 -23.08
N ARG A 314 -12.74 20.34 -22.12
CA ARG A 314 -13.90 20.16 -21.22
C ARG A 314 -14.12 21.39 -20.33
N ARG A 315 -13.04 21.95 -19.80
CA ARG A 315 -13.10 23.13 -18.94
C ARG A 315 -13.69 24.34 -19.66
N GLU A 316 -13.24 24.61 -20.89
CA GLU A 316 -13.77 25.69 -21.74
C GLU A 316 -15.26 25.49 -22.03
N GLU A 317 -15.69 24.26 -22.28
CA GLU A 317 -17.10 23.92 -22.48
C GLU A 317 -17.95 24.24 -21.24
N LEU A 318 -17.49 23.86 -20.04
CA LEU A 318 -18.21 24.11 -18.79
C LEU A 318 -18.33 25.62 -18.48
N LEU A 319 -17.26 26.38 -18.71
CA LEU A 319 -17.27 27.84 -18.52
C LEU A 319 -18.24 28.52 -19.50
N SER A 320 -18.21 28.11 -20.77
CA SER A 320 -19.14 28.65 -21.80
C SER A 320 -20.59 28.38 -21.43
N ARG A 321 -20.91 27.18 -20.93
CA ARG A 321 -22.26 26.82 -20.47
C ARG A 321 -22.71 27.63 -19.25
N ALA A 322 -21.80 27.98 -18.34
CA ALA A 322 -22.11 28.80 -17.17
C ALA A 322 -22.41 30.27 -17.54
N GLU A 323 -21.68 30.80 -18.52
CA GLU A 323 -21.91 32.13 -19.09
C GLU A 323 -23.26 32.21 -19.82
N ASP A 324 -23.59 31.20 -20.64
CA ASP A 324 -24.87 31.10 -21.37
C ASP A 324 -26.07 30.82 -20.44
N GLY A 325 -25.84 30.15 -19.30
CA GLY A 325 -26.85 29.75 -18.32
C GLY A 325 -27.26 30.83 -17.31
N SER A 326 -26.53 31.95 -17.23
CA SER A 326 -26.80 33.05 -16.29
C SER A 326 -27.90 34.03 -16.76
N GLY A 327 -28.74 33.60 -17.71
CA GLY A 327 -29.78 34.42 -18.36
C GLY A 327 -31.18 33.80 -18.43
N ARG A 328 -31.57 32.92 -17.50
CA ARG A 328 -32.96 32.42 -17.38
C ARG A 328 -33.46 32.41 -15.95
#